data_AF-A0A812UAN8-F1
#
_entry.id   AF-A0A812UAN8-F1
#
_cell.length_a   1.000
_cell.length_b   1.000
_cell.length_c   1.000
_cell.angle_alpha   90.00
_cell.angle_beta   90.00
_cell.angle_gamma   90.00
#
_symmetry.space_group_name_H-M   'P 1'
#
loop_
_entity.id
_entity.type
_entity.pdbx_description
1 polymer ?
#
loop_
_entity_poly.entity_id
_entity_poly.type
_entity_poly.pdbx_seq_one_letter_code
_entity_poly.pdbx_strand_id
1 'polypeptide(L)'
;PIAFVPFQTPVAPLRHTALAALDPSRDVVASVLDQVGHLDSDDLERLVEELLPTLLAKKRVLRDRLRPKRIILVRHGESEGNKDRSAYSQTPDSQIQLTRLGKLQGEAAGTQIRKLVGESSVRFFYSPYMRTRQTLHCILKAFEGQ
;
A
#
# COMPACT_ATOMS: atom_id res chain seq x y z
N PRO A 1 -17.77 1.98 -25.21
CA PRO A 1 -18.07 2.63 -23.91
C PRO A 1 -17.99 1.62 -22.76
N ILE A 2 -16.84 1.55 -22.09
CA ILE A 2 -16.64 0.66 -20.93
C ILE A 2 -17.08 1.44 -19.69
N ALA A 3 -18.14 0.95 -19.03
CA ALA A 3 -18.66 1.52 -17.81
C ALA A 3 -17.69 1.26 -16.65
N PHE A 4 -17.31 2.35 -15.97
CA PHE A 4 -16.51 2.34 -14.76
C PHE A 4 -17.42 1.89 -13.60
N VAL A 5 -17.24 0.66 -13.11
CA VAL A 5 -17.93 0.21 -11.89
C VAL A 5 -17.07 0.62 -10.70
N PRO A 6 -17.54 1.53 -9.81
CA PRO A 6 -16.74 1.98 -8.68
C PRO A 6 -16.61 0.83 -7.66
N PHE A 7 -15.37 0.50 -7.33
CA PHE A 7 -15.02 -0.52 -6.35
C PHE A 7 -15.25 0.02 -4.94
N GLN A 8 -16.41 -0.25 -4.37
CA GLN A 8 -16.67 -0.09 -2.93
C GLN A 8 -16.23 -1.36 -2.20
N THR A 9 -14.99 -1.38 -1.71
CA THR A 9 -14.67 -2.24 -0.55
C THR A 9 -14.88 -1.42 0.72
N PRO A 10 -15.52 -1.97 1.76
CA PRO A 10 -15.54 -1.33 3.06
C PRO A 10 -14.12 -1.42 3.63
N VAL A 11 -13.34 -0.37 3.43
CA VAL A 11 -12.19 -0.10 4.29
C VAL A 11 -12.81 0.14 5.66
N ALA A 12 -12.53 -0.74 6.63
CA ALA A 12 -12.90 -0.50 8.02
C ALA A 12 -12.50 0.95 8.36
N PRO A 13 -13.41 1.77 8.90
CA PRO A 13 -13.12 3.18 9.12
C PRO A 13 -11.89 3.24 10.01
N LEU A 14 -10.83 3.84 9.47
CA LEU A 14 -9.76 4.40 10.29
C LEU A 14 -10.48 5.15 11.40
N ARG A 15 -10.25 4.76 12.66
CA ARG A 15 -10.66 5.57 13.80
C ARG A 15 -10.09 6.97 13.51
N HIS A 16 -10.99 7.90 13.18
CA HIS A 16 -10.70 9.26 12.73
C HIS A 16 -9.87 10.06 13.75
N THR A 17 -9.65 9.52 14.95
CA THR A 17 -8.90 10.13 16.04
C THR A 17 -7.40 10.25 15.79
N ALA A 18 -6.77 9.42 14.94
CA ALA A 18 -5.33 9.55 14.68
C ALA A 18 -4.97 10.47 13.50
N LEU A 19 -5.87 10.64 12.51
CA LEU A 19 -5.63 11.50 11.35
C LEU A 19 -6.09 12.95 11.59
N ALA A 20 -7.03 13.18 12.52
CA ALA A 20 -7.46 14.53 12.91
C ALA A 20 -6.41 15.26 13.78
N ALA A 21 -5.48 14.55 14.41
CA ALA A 21 -4.39 15.15 15.19
C ALA A 21 -3.23 15.70 14.32
N LEU A 22 -3.35 15.59 12.99
CA LEU A 22 -2.30 15.91 12.02
C LEU A 22 -2.74 16.91 10.94
N ASP A 23 -3.73 17.77 11.19
CA ASP A 23 -3.90 18.98 10.38
C ASP A 23 -3.55 20.29 11.13
N PRO A 24 -2.32 20.43 11.68
CA PRO A 24 -1.79 21.72 12.10
C PRO A 24 -1.49 22.65 10.91
N SER A 25 -1.81 22.23 9.68
CA SER A 25 -1.35 22.85 8.44
C SER A 25 -2.02 24.17 8.11
N ARG A 26 -3.24 24.44 8.57
CA ARG A 26 -3.93 25.71 8.23
C ARG A 26 -3.54 26.85 9.16
N ASP A 27 -3.59 26.63 10.47
CA ASP A 27 -3.32 27.68 11.46
C ASP A 27 -1.82 28.01 11.56
N VAL A 28 -0.95 27.01 11.42
CA VAL A 28 0.51 27.25 11.36
C VAL A 28 0.89 27.97 10.08
N VAL A 29 0.31 27.59 8.93
CA VAL A 29 0.59 28.30 7.67
C VAL A 29 0.05 29.73 7.70
N ALA A 30 -1.12 29.98 8.27
CA ALA A 30 -1.65 31.33 8.45
C ALA A 30 -0.76 32.20 9.35
N SER A 31 -0.30 31.66 10.49
CA SER A 31 0.62 32.36 11.40
C SER A 31 1.98 32.63 10.77
N VAL A 32 2.51 31.70 9.96
CA VAL A 32 3.78 31.89 9.25
C VAL A 32 3.62 32.93 8.14
N LEU A 33 2.51 32.91 7.39
CA LEU A 33 2.23 33.90 6.36
C LEU A 33 2.05 35.31 6.95
N ASP A 34 1.45 35.44 8.12
CA ASP A 34 1.31 36.72 8.84
C ASP A 34 2.69 37.29 9.26
N GLN A 35 3.61 36.42 9.70
CA GLN A 35 4.98 36.81 10.06
C GLN A 35 5.87 37.12 8.85
N VAL A 36 5.63 36.46 7.72
CA VAL A 36 6.41 36.61 6.48
C VAL A 36 5.88 37.76 5.61
N GLY A 37 4.63 38.19 5.81
CA GLY A 37 3.99 39.26 5.04
C GLY A 37 4.57 40.66 5.23
N HIS A 38 5.55 40.83 6.12
CA HIS A 38 6.28 42.09 6.35
C HIS A 38 7.73 42.07 5.83
N LEU A 39 8.17 40.93 5.29
CA LEU A 39 9.50 40.79 4.70
C LEU A 39 9.51 41.35 3.28
N ASP A 40 10.60 42.02 2.91
CA ASP A 40 10.82 42.40 1.52
C ASP A 40 11.27 41.18 0.68
N SER A 41 11.38 41.38 -0.63
CA SER A 41 11.72 40.30 -1.56
C SER A 41 13.08 39.67 -1.25
N ASP A 42 14.04 40.46 -0.78
CA ASP A 42 15.41 40.01 -0.53
C ASP A 42 15.50 39.19 0.76
N ASP A 43 14.78 39.61 1.81
CA ASP A 43 14.67 38.87 3.07
C ASP A 43 13.89 37.56 2.90
N LEU A 44 12.86 37.55 2.04
CA LEU A 44 12.13 36.33 1.69
C LEU A 44 13.02 35.33 0.93
N GLU A 45 13.81 35.81 -0.04
CA GLU A 45 14.75 34.97 -0.78
C GLU A 45 15.79 34.35 0.15
N ARG A 46 16.39 35.13 1.06
CA ARG A 46 17.36 34.62 2.05
C ARG A 46 16.76 33.57 2.97
N LEU A 47 15.54 33.80 3.45
CA LEU A 47 14.84 32.86 4.32
C LEU A 47 14.55 31.54 3.59
N VAL A 48 14.16 31.60 2.33
CA VAL A 48 13.97 30.42 1.49
C VAL A 48 15.30 29.70 1.27
N GLU A 49 16.38 30.40 0.94
CA GLU A 49 17.71 29.81 0.75
C GLU A 49 18.25 29.12 2.01
N GLU A 50 18.00 29.69 3.19
CA GLU A 50 18.42 29.12 4.47
C GLU A 50 17.59 27.90 4.89
N LEU A 51 16.26 27.97 4.73
CA LEU A 51 15.36 26.93 5.21
C LEU A 51 15.15 25.78 4.23
N LEU A 52 15.19 26.03 2.92
CA LEU A 52 14.87 25.05 1.89
C LEU A 52 15.78 23.80 1.96
N PRO A 53 17.11 23.89 2.14
CA PRO A 53 17.97 22.72 2.30
C PRO A 53 17.55 21.86 3.49
N THR A 54 17.23 22.48 4.62
CA THR A 54 16.80 21.80 5.86
C THR A 54 15.45 21.12 5.69
N LEU A 55 14.49 21.80 5.06
CA LEU A 55 13.16 21.25 4.77
C LEU A 55 13.24 20.07 3.80
N LEU A 56 14.05 20.19 2.74
CA LEU A 56 14.28 19.10 1.79
C LEU A 56 14.97 17.90 2.45
N ALA A 57 15.94 18.13 3.33
CA ALA A 57 16.60 17.09 4.11
C ALA A 57 15.63 16.37 5.06
N LYS A 58 14.82 17.13 5.83
CA LYS A 58 13.77 16.57 6.70
C LYS A 58 12.74 15.77 5.89
N LYS A 59 12.27 16.31 4.76
CA LYS A 59 11.33 15.64 3.83
C LYS A 59 11.91 14.32 3.32
N ARG A 60 13.21 14.28 2.99
CA ARG A 60 13.90 13.06 2.58
C ARG A 60 13.93 12.02 3.70
N VAL A 61 14.32 12.40 4.93
CA VAL A 61 14.37 11.48 6.07
C VAL A 61 12.99 10.90 6.39
N LEU A 62 11.94 11.73 6.39
CA LEU A 62 10.57 11.27 6.60
C LEU A 62 10.12 10.31 5.49
N ARG A 63 10.40 10.65 4.24
CA ARG A 63 10.12 9.76 3.11
C ARG A 63 10.83 8.42 3.26
N ASP A 64 12.10 8.42 3.63
CA ASP A 64 12.88 7.19 3.76
C ASP A 64 12.41 6.32 4.94
N ARG A 65 11.90 6.94 6.02
CA ARG A 65 11.23 6.22 7.13
C ARG A 65 9.89 5.60 6.73
N LEU A 66 9.17 6.21 5.79
CA LEU A 66 7.87 5.74 5.30
C LEU A 66 8.00 4.73 4.15
N ARG A 67 9.20 4.53 3.60
CA ARG A 67 9.43 3.59 2.50
C ARG A 67 9.47 2.16 3.02
N PRO A 68 8.84 1.21 2.31
CA PRO A 68 8.98 -0.19 2.66
C PRO A 68 10.43 -0.63 2.49
N LYS A 69 10.96 -1.37 3.45
CA LYS A 69 12.32 -1.94 3.37
C LYS A 69 12.47 -2.94 2.23
N ARG A 70 11.39 -3.62 1.84
CA ARG A 70 11.35 -4.64 0.80
C ARG A 70 10.03 -4.58 0.05
N ILE A 71 10.09 -4.83 -1.27
CA ILE A 71 8.93 -5.08 -2.11
C ILE A 71 9.03 -6.54 -2.56
N ILE A 72 8.04 -7.34 -2.18
CA ILE A 72 7.99 -8.77 -2.52
C ILE A 72 6.87 -8.97 -3.53
N LEU A 73 7.24 -9.40 -4.73
CA LEU A 73 6.28 -9.68 -5.80
C LEU A 73 5.93 -11.17 -5.79
N VAL A 74 4.63 -11.47 -5.73
CA VAL A 74 4.13 -12.84 -5.66
C VAL A 74 3.15 -13.07 -6.80
N ARG A 75 3.44 -14.05 -7.65
CA ARG A 75 2.48 -14.54 -8.63
C ARG A 75 1.44 -15.43 -7.93
N HIS A 76 0.19 -15.41 -8.38
CA HIS A 76 -0.82 -16.33 -7.87
C HIS A 76 -0.40 -17.80 -8.09
N GLY A 77 -0.88 -18.70 -7.23
CA GLY A 77 -0.68 -20.14 -7.39
C GLY A 77 -1.35 -20.69 -8.64
N GLU A 78 -1.09 -21.95 -8.96
CA GLU A 78 -1.74 -22.65 -10.09
C GLU A 78 -3.27 -22.53 -10.03
N SER A 79 -3.86 -22.05 -11.13
CA SER A 79 -5.31 -21.96 -11.29
C SER A 79 -5.87 -23.05 -12.19
N GLU A 80 -7.18 -23.28 -12.10
CA GLU A 80 -7.91 -24.21 -12.98
C GLU A 80 -7.66 -23.85 -14.46
N GLY A 81 -7.72 -22.56 -14.80
CA GLY A 81 -7.41 -22.06 -16.14
C GLY A 81 -5.95 -22.22 -16.58
N ASN A 82 -4.99 -22.35 -15.65
CA ASN A 82 -3.61 -22.70 -15.99
C ASN A 82 -3.46 -24.18 -16.31
N LYS A 83 -4.18 -25.04 -15.57
CA LYS A 83 -4.18 -26.48 -15.76
C LYS A 83 -4.95 -26.91 -17.00
N ASP A 84 -6.12 -26.31 -17.21
CA ASP A 84 -6.99 -26.54 -18.36
C ASP A 84 -7.59 -25.23 -18.85
N ARG A 85 -7.20 -24.82 -20.07
CA ARG A 85 -7.71 -23.59 -20.68
C ARG A 85 -9.20 -23.66 -21.00
N SER A 86 -9.81 -24.84 -21.10
CA SER A 86 -11.25 -24.98 -21.31
C SER A 86 -12.08 -24.41 -20.15
N ALA A 87 -11.46 -24.26 -18.97
CA ALA A 87 -12.10 -23.65 -17.80
C ALA A 87 -12.60 -22.22 -18.09
N TYR A 88 -11.92 -21.47 -18.97
CA TYR A 88 -12.33 -20.13 -19.37
C TYR A 88 -13.62 -20.10 -20.18
N SER A 89 -14.04 -21.22 -20.77
CA SER A 89 -15.31 -21.34 -21.48
C SER A 89 -16.49 -21.52 -20.53
N GLN A 90 -16.24 -22.01 -19.31
CA GLN A 90 -17.29 -22.32 -18.32
C GLN A 90 -17.30 -21.32 -17.16
N THR A 91 -16.15 -20.73 -16.86
CA THR A 91 -15.95 -19.82 -15.72
C THR A 91 -15.31 -18.52 -16.20
N PRO A 92 -15.88 -17.34 -15.86
CA PRO A 92 -15.26 -16.05 -16.17
C PRO A 92 -13.84 -15.94 -15.59
N ASP A 93 -12.90 -15.30 -16.29
CA ASP A 93 -11.50 -15.19 -15.84
C ASP A 93 -11.36 -14.64 -14.41
N SER A 94 -12.19 -13.66 -14.04
CA SER A 94 -12.20 -13.09 -12.69
C SER A 94 -12.53 -14.10 -11.59
N GLN A 95 -13.27 -15.16 -11.93
CA GLN A 95 -13.76 -16.19 -11.03
C GLN A 95 -12.95 -17.49 -11.05
N ILE A 96 -12.02 -17.65 -11.98
CA ILE A 96 -11.16 -18.83 -12.07
C ILE A 96 -10.44 -19.05 -10.74
N GLN A 97 -10.62 -20.26 -10.19
CA GLN A 97 -10.12 -20.61 -8.87
C GLN A 97 -8.72 -21.22 -8.92
N LEU A 98 -8.07 -21.27 -7.77
CA LEU A 98 -6.86 -22.06 -7.54
C LEU A 98 -7.18 -23.55 -7.49
N THR A 99 -6.28 -24.34 -8.06
CA THR A 99 -6.26 -25.78 -7.83
C THR A 99 -5.82 -26.08 -6.39
N ARG A 100 -5.97 -27.34 -5.96
CA ARG A 100 -5.39 -27.81 -4.69
C ARG A 100 -3.89 -27.54 -4.61
N LEU A 101 -3.17 -27.74 -5.72
CA LEU A 101 -1.74 -27.46 -5.81
C LEU A 101 -1.46 -25.95 -5.66
N GLY A 102 -2.24 -25.10 -6.33
CA GLY A 102 -2.12 -23.65 -6.21
C GLY A 102 -2.29 -23.14 -4.78
N LYS A 103 -3.19 -23.76 -3.99
CA LYS A 103 -3.35 -23.44 -2.56
C LYS A 103 -2.11 -23.79 -1.75
N LEU A 104 -1.55 -25.00 -1.94
CA LEU A 104 -0.31 -25.43 -1.27
C LEU A 104 0.88 -24.54 -1.64
N GLN A 105 0.97 -24.11 -2.90
CA GLN A 105 1.97 -23.13 -3.33
C GLN A 105 1.84 -21.80 -2.56
N GLY A 106 0.61 -21.32 -2.35
CA GLY A 106 0.35 -20.13 -1.55
C GLY A 106 0.77 -20.28 -0.09
N GLU A 107 0.50 -21.43 0.53
CA GLU A 107 0.93 -21.71 1.92
C GLU A 107 2.46 -21.76 2.06
N ALA A 108 3.13 -22.43 1.11
CA ALA A 108 4.59 -22.49 1.07
C ALA A 108 5.21 -21.11 0.87
N ALA A 109 4.65 -20.31 -0.04
CA ALA A 109 5.07 -18.92 -0.25
C ALA A 109 4.88 -18.09 1.03
N GLY A 110 3.74 -18.22 1.72
CA GLY A 110 3.49 -17.53 2.99
C GLY A 110 4.55 -17.82 4.05
N THR A 111 4.91 -19.10 4.20
CA THR A 111 5.96 -19.53 5.15
C THR A 111 7.33 -18.94 4.80
N GLN A 112 7.69 -18.93 3.51
CA GLN A 112 8.95 -18.33 3.06
C GLN A 112 8.97 -16.82 3.28
N ILE A 113 7.88 -16.12 2.96
CA ILE A 113 7.76 -14.68 3.16
C ILE A 113 7.86 -14.36 4.65
N ARG A 114 7.16 -15.10 5.53
CA ARG A 114 7.23 -14.88 6.99
C ARG A 114 8.67 -15.00 7.50
N LYS A 115 9.42 -16.01 7.05
CA LYS A 115 10.85 -16.16 7.39
C LYS A 115 11.69 -14.97 6.93
N LEU A 116 11.41 -14.40 5.76
CA LEU A 116 12.13 -13.25 5.23
C LEU A 116 11.81 -11.94 5.98
N VAL A 117 10.54 -11.71 6.33
CA VAL A 117 10.10 -10.46 6.98
C VAL A 117 10.31 -10.47 8.50
N GLY A 118 10.35 -11.65 9.13
CA GLY A 118 10.40 -11.79 10.58
C GLY A 118 9.21 -11.12 11.26
N GLU A 119 9.50 -10.24 12.21
CA GLU A 119 8.50 -9.46 12.97
C GLU A 119 8.25 -8.06 12.39
N SER A 120 8.72 -7.80 11.16
CA SER A 120 8.45 -6.52 10.50
C SER A 120 6.97 -6.40 10.11
N SER A 121 6.44 -5.18 10.12
CA SER A 121 5.09 -4.93 9.58
C SER A 121 5.04 -5.18 8.08
N VAL A 122 3.95 -5.81 7.62
CA VAL A 122 3.73 -6.15 6.22
C VAL A 122 2.41 -5.54 5.76
N ARG A 123 2.40 -5.02 4.53
CA ARG A 123 1.19 -4.57 3.85
C ARG A 123 1.01 -5.38 2.58
N PHE A 124 -0.18 -5.94 2.40
CA PHE A 124 -0.52 -6.75 1.23
C PHE A 124 -1.32 -5.93 0.22
N PHE A 125 -0.94 -6.04 -1.05
CA PHE A 125 -1.68 -5.53 -2.19
C PHE A 125 -1.94 -6.68 -3.16
N TYR A 126 -3.14 -6.76 -3.71
CA TYR A 126 -3.54 -7.88 -4.56
C TYR A 126 -4.58 -7.45 -5.59
N SER A 127 -4.59 -8.13 -6.74
CA SER A 127 -5.59 -7.92 -7.79
C SER A 127 -6.95 -8.53 -7.39
N PRO A 128 -8.08 -8.02 -7.92
CA PRO A 128 -9.42 -8.46 -7.52
C PRO A 128 -9.85 -9.84 -8.05
N TYR A 129 -8.93 -10.62 -8.63
CA TYR A 129 -9.22 -11.94 -9.21
C TYR A 129 -9.32 -13.01 -8.11
N MET A 130 -10.16 -14.03 -8.32
CA MET A 130 -10.35 -15.09 -7.32
C MET A 130 -9.07 -15.85 -7.02
N ARG A 131 -8.30 -16.23 -8.04
CA ARG A 131 -6.98 -16.87 -7.87
C ARG A 131 -5.99 -16.05 -7.03
N THR A 132 -5.94 -14.72 -7.18
CA THR A 132 -5.07 -13.86 -6.36
C THR A 132 -5.57 -13.74 -4.92
N ARG A 133 -6.88 -13.61 -4.73
CA ARG A 133 -7.49 -13.58 -3.38
C ARG A 133 -7.27 -14.89 -2.63
N GLN A 134 -7.47 -16.02 -3.28
CA GLN A 134 -7.23 -17.34 -2.69
C GLN A 134 -5.74 -17.58 -2.40
N THR A 135 -4.84 -17.09 -3.26
CA THR A 135 -3.39 -17.17 -3.00
C THR A 135 -3.05 -16.36 -1.75
N LEU A 136 -3.55 -15.12 -1.65
CA LEU A 136 -3.36 -14.29 -0.47
C LEU A 136 -3.91 -14.95 0.79
N HIS A 137 -5.11 -15.53 0.75
CA HIS A 137 -5.68 -16.22 1.90
C HIS A 137 -4.79 -17.38 2.38
N CYS A 138 -4.20 -18.14 1.46
CA CYS A 138 -3.26 -19.20 1.80
C CYS A 138 -1.94 -18.64 2.39
N ILE A 139 -1.44 -17.53 1.86
CA ILE A 139 -0.26 -16.83 2.39
C ILE A 139 -0.52 -16.34 3.82
N LEU A 140 -1.69 -15.75 4.07
CA LEU A 140 -2.05 -15.15 5.36
C LEU A 140 -2.09 -16.16 6.50
N LYS A 141 -2.25 -17.47 6.23
CA LYS A 141 -2.14 -18.52 7.25
C LYS A 141 -0.80 -18.49 8.00
N ALA A 142 0.29 -18.08 7.34
CA ALA A 142 1.60 -17.93 7.99
C ALA A 142 1.75 -16.65 8.83
N PHE A 143 0.74 -15.78 8.80
CA PHE A 143 0.66 -14.50 9.49
C PHE A 143 -0.49 -14.46 10.52
N GLU A 144 -1.23 -15.56 10.70
CA GLU A 144 -2.24 -15.67 11.75
C GLU A 144 -1.57 -15.47 13.13
N GLY A 145 -2.11 -14.56 13.94
CA GLY A 145 -1.55 -14.17 15.25
C GLY A 145 -0.89 -12.78 15.31
N GLN A 146 -1.00 -11.98 14.25
CA GLN A 146 -0.64 -10.55 14.22
C GLN A 146 -1.87 -9.65 14.11
#